data_AF-A0A9N9DUV7-F1
#
_entry.id   AF-A0A9N9DUV7-F1
#
_cell.length_a   1.000
_cell.length_b   1.000
_cell.length_c   1.000
_cell.angle_alpha   90.00
_cell.angle_beta   90.00
_cell.angle_gamma   90.00
#
_symmetry.space_group_name_H-M   'P 1'
#
loop_
_entity.id
_entity.type
_entity.pdbx_description
1 polymer ?
#
loop_
_entity_poly.entity_id
_entity_poly.type
_entity_poly.pdbx_seq_one_letter_code
_entity_poly.pdbx_strand_id
1 'polypeptide(L)'
;MGCFPSRLVERTESMDAQSSQTEFRYINGRRFHNVENVKYHLPNDENESDRLHSQHFILRYLWQSNFSSPVDHILSKPGAKVRDIIGLDISPHQPTTIKPKNFDFVKSNVEEGLPFDDNNFDFVFQRLLVIGITKEKWPYVVNELVRVLKPGGFLELYPFTYIKFHSIYHEEYEILEQQGSDFDSYQKLEEYCRNQGTESKTAKS
;
A
#
# COMPACT_ATOMS: atom_id res chain seq x y z
N MET A 1 59.90 -24.65 -42.88
CA MET A 1 60.56 -23.66 -42.00
C MET A 1 59.73 -22.39 -42.12
N GLY A 2 58.79 -22.05 -41.25
CA GLY A 2 58.89 -21.88 -39.80
C GLY A 2 58.62 -20.40 -39.53
N CYS A 3 57.34 -19.99 -39.51
CA CYS A 3 56.92 -18.61 -39.23
C CYS A 3 56.59 -18.47 -37.74
N PHE A 4 57.18 -17.47 -37.08
CA PHE A 4 57.02 -17.09 -35.66
C PHE A 4 55.89 -16.02 -35.51
N PRO A 5 55.43 -15.69 -34.28
CA PRO A 5 54.02 -15.73 -33.93
C PRO A 5 53.39 -14.33 -33.72
N SER A 6 52.07 -14.23 -33.82
CA SER A 6 51.33 -13.06 -33.33
C SER A 6 50.26 -13.48 -32.31
N ARG A 7 50.59 -13.25 -31.03
CA ARG A 7 49.71 -12.84 -29.93
C ARG A 7 48.23 -13.25 -30.05
N LEU A 8 47.86 -14.33 -29.37
CA LEU A 8 46.49 -14.52 -28.89
C LEU A 8 46.25 -13.50 -27.78
N VAL A 9 45.48 -12.46 -28.07
CA VAL A 9 44.82 -11.65 -27.06
C VAL A 9 43.61 -12.46 -26.63
N GLU A 10 43.69 -13.14 -25.50
CA GLU A 10 42.50 -13.62 -24.80
C GLU A 10 41.67 -12.39 -24.43
N ARG A 11 40.56 -12.18 -25.13
CA ARG A 11 39.48 -11.34 -24.62
C ARG A 11 38.89 -12.10 -23.45
N THR A 12 39.27 -11.72 -22.24
CA THR A 12 38.42 -11.91 -21.07
C THR A 12 37.14 -11.13 -21.33
N GLU A 13 36.09 -11.82 -21.76
CA GLU A 13 34.73 -11.32 -21.64
C GLU A 13 34.47 -11.16 -20.14
N SER A 14 34.60 -9.94 -19.63
CA SER A 14 34.00 -9.56 -18.36
C SER A 14 32.49 -9.68 -18.54
N MET A 15 31.93 -10.82 -18.14
CA MET A 15 30.50 -10.93 -17.89
C MET A 15 30.21 -9.98 -16.73
N ASP A 16 29.70 -8.79 -17.06
CA ASP A 16 29.10 -7.90 -16.08
C ASP A 16 27.99 -8.69 -15.38
N ALA A 17 28.28 -9.10 -14.14
CA ALA A 17 27.28 -9.63 -13.24
C ALA A 17 26.36 -8.47 -12.87
N GLN A 18 25.36 -8.19 -13.71
CA GLN A 18 24.16 -7.50 -13.27
C GLN A 18 23.53 -8.37 -12.19
N SER A 19 23.82 -8.02 -10.94
CA SER A 19 23.12 -8.50 -9.77
C SER A 19 21.63 -8.19 -9.94
N SER A 20 20.86 -9.12 -10.51
CA SER A 20 19.41 -9.09 -10.46
C SER A 20 19.01 -9.37 -9.01
N GLN A 21 18.98 -8.34 -8.17
CA GLN A 21 18.36 -8.50 -6.86
C GLN A 21 16.92 -8.93 -7.08
N THR A 22 16.54 -10.08 -6.51
CA THR A 22 15.18 -10.59 -6.60
C THR A 22 14.23 -9.60 -5.92
N GLU A 23 13.04 -9.41 -6.47
CA GLU A 23 11.99 -8.53 -5.88
C GLU A 23 11.59 -8.94 -4.45
N PHE A 24 11.86 -10.19 -4.09
CA PHE A 24 11.53 -10.78 -2.80
C PHE A 24 12.77 -11.31 -2.10
N ARG A 25 12.71 -11.33 -0.76
CA ARG A 25 13.65 -12.01 0.13
C ARG A 25 12.90 -13.05 0.93
N TYR A 26 13.59 -14.10 1.35
CA TYR A 26 12.99 -15.21 2.09
C TYR A 26 13.66 -15.35 3.45
N ILE A 27 12.85 -15.38 4.52
CA ILE A 27 13.33 -15.55 5.89
C ILE A 27 12.55 -16.72 6.48
N ASN A 28 13.25 -17.78 6.89
CA ASN A 28 12.65 -18.99 7.47
C ASN A 28 11.50 -19.58 6.63
N GLY A 29 11.63 -19.56 5.30
CA GLY A 29 10.62 -20.07 4.37
C GLY A 29 9.43 -19.15 4.11
N ARG A 30 9.37 -17.96 4.73
CA ARG A 30 8.36 -16.92 4.45
C ARG A 30 8.89 -15.90 3.45
N ARG A 31 8.03 -15.41 2.55
CA ARG A 31 8.40 -14.40 1.53
C ARG A 31 8.18 -12.99 2.07
N PHE A 32 9.11 -12.07 1.82
CA PHE A 32 9.02 -10.66 2.19
C PHE A 32 9.42 -9.77 1.02
N HIS A 33 9.05 -8.50 1.09
CA HIS A 33 9.55 -7.46 0.19
C HIS A 33 11.09 -7.35 0.27
N ASN A 34 11.72 -7.21 -0.89
CA ASN A 34 13.16 -6.89 -1.04
C ASN A 34 13.34 -5.62 -1.89
N VAL A 35 12.49 -4.63 -1.62
CA VAL A 35 12.55 -3.32 -2.24
C VAL A 35 13.13 -2.36 -1.19
N GLU A 36 14.09 -1.54 -1.60
CA GLU A 36 14.65 -0.53 -0.70
C GLU A 36 13.56 0.42 -0.20
N ASN A 37 13.72 0.91 1.03
CA ASN A 37 12.81 1.86 1.68
C ASN A 37 11.36 1.38 1.93
N VAL A 38 11.05 0.10 1.69
CA VAL A 38 9.76 -0.48 2.10
C VAL A 38 9.81 -0.87 3.58
N LYS A 39 8.86 -0.32 4.35
CA LYS A 39 8.76 -0.52 5.81
C LYS A 39 7.74 -1.58 6.23
N TYR A 40 7.09 -2.24 5.28
CA TYR A 40 6.18 -3.33 5.60
C TYR A 40 6.96 -4.55 6.10
N HIS A 41 6.91 -4.78 7.41
CA HIS A 41 7.73 -5.78 8.10
C HIS A 41 7.14 -7.20 8.07
N LEU A 42 5.88 -7.36 7.64
CA LEU A 42 5.23 -8.66 7.57
C LEU A 42 5.54 -9.40 6.25
N PRO A 43 5.38 -10.73 6.22
CA PRO A 43 5.48 -11.51 4.98
C PRO A 43 4.50 -11.00 3.91
N ASN A 44 4.75 -11.33 2.65
CA ASN A 44 3.82 -11.09 1.53
C ASN A 44 3.58 -12.37 0.71
N ASP A 45 3.44 -13.50 1.40
CA ASP A 45 3.11 -14.82 0.85
C ASP A 45 1.62 -15.16 0.97
N GLU A 46 1.22 -16.31 0.42
CA GLU A 46 -0.17 -16.80 0.41
C GLU A 46 -0.73 -16.92 1.84
N ASN A 47 0.09 -17.36 2.81
CA ASN A 47 -0.32 -17.45 4.21
C ASN A 47 -0.68 -16.07 4.78
N GLU A 48 0.08 -15.03 4.45
CA GLU A 48 -0.29 -13.67 4.87
C GLU A 48 -1.54 -13.17 4.13
N SER A 49 -1.69 -13.51 2.84
CA SER A 49 -2.91 -13.19 2.08
C SER A 49 -4.15 -13.81 2.74
N ASP A 50 -4.09 -15.06 3.18
CA ASP A 50 -5.18 -15.74 3.89
C ASP A 50 -5.48 -15.11 5.26
N ARG A 51 -4.45 -14.67 5.99
CA ARG A 51 -4.62 -13.92 7.24
C ARG A 51 -5.34 -12.58 6.99
N LEU A 52 -4.94 -11.83 5.96
CA LEU A 52 -5.57 -10.58 5.55
C LEU A 52 -7.01 -10.78 5.07
N HIS A 53 -7.29 -11.84 4.31
CA HIS A 53 -8.63 -12.21 3.90
C HIS A 53 -9.53 -12.50 5.12
N SER A 54 -9.05 -13.30 6.06
CA SER A 54 -9.78 -13.64 7.29
C SER A 54 -10.09 -12.38 8.11
N GLN A 55 -9.10 -11.49 8.25
CA GLN A 55 -9.27 -10.19 8.91
C GLN A 55 -10.32 -9.32 8.21
N HIS A 56 -10.31 -9.27 6.88
CA HIS A 56 -11.32 -8.54 6.10
C HIS A 56 -12.74 -9.06 6.37
N PHE A 57 -12.94 -10.38 6.41
CA PHE A 57 -14.27 -10.96 6.68
C PHE A 57 -14.77 -10.68 8.09
N ILE A 58 -13.88 -10.73 9.09
CA ILE A 58 -14.22 -10.36 10.47
C ILE A 58 -14.67 -8.90 10.53
N LEU A 59 -13.90 -7.98 9.94
CA LEU A 59 -14.23 -6.56 9.93
C LEU A 59 -15.55 -6.28 9.20
N ARG A 60 -15.75 -6.88 8.01
CA ARG A 60 -16.99 -6.77 7.26
C ARG A 60 -18.19 -7.28 8.06
N TYR A 61 -18.03 -8.39 8.79
CA TYR A 61 -19.06 -8.91 9.68
C TYR A 61 -19.35 -7.96 10.84
N LEU A 62 -18.32 -7.37 11.47
CA LEU A 62 -18.53 -6.44 12.59
C LEU A 62 -19.27 -5.17 12.14
N TRP A 63 -18.95 -4.63 10.97
CA TRP A 63 -19.59 -3.41 10.44
C TRP A 63 -20.87 -3.66 9.65
N GLN A 64 -21.16 -4.92 9.32
CA GLN A 64 -22.24 -5.27 8.40
C GLN A 64 -22.13 -4.53 7.04
N SER A 65 -20.92 -4.06 6.69
CA SER A 65 -20.63 -3.24 5.52
C SER A 65 -19.17 -3.41 5.10
N ASN A 66 -18.88 -3.08 3.83
CA ASN A 66 -17.50 -2.98 3.32
C ASN A 66 -16.85 -1.62 3.62
N PHE A 67 -17.68 -0.59 3.83
CA PHE A 67 -17.26 0.80 4.01
C PHE A 67 -18.06 1.45 5.14
N SER A 68 -17.43 2.38 5.83
CA SER A 68 -18.06 3.17 6.90
C SER A 68 -18.66 4.46 6.34
N SER A 69 -18.09 4.97 5.24
CA SER A 69 -18.55 6.18 4.57
C SER A 69 -19.90 5.95 3.87
N PRO A 70 -20.77 6.98 3.78
CA PRO A 70 -22.08 6.87 3.14
C PRO A 70 -21.99 6.90 1.60
N VAL A 71 -21.16 6.03 1.02
CA VAL A 71 -20.78 6.06 -0.41
C VAL A 71 -21.69 5.21 -1.30
N ASP A 72 -22.71 4.56 -0.76
CA ASP A 72 -23.62 3.69 -1.53
C ASP A 72 -24.23 4.41 -2.73
N HIS A 73 -24.59 5.69 -2.57
CA HIS A 73 -25.14 6.53 -3.62
C HIS A 73 -24.15 6.87 -4.74
N ILE A 74 -22.84 6.74 -4.48
CA ILE A 74 -21.76 6.93 -5.45
C ILE A 74 -21.48 5.61 -6.16
N LEU A 75 -21.42 4.51 -5.39
CA LEU A 75 -21.10 3.18 -5.88
C LEU A 75 -22.26 2.52 -6.66
N SER A 76 -23.51 2.92 -6.39
CA SER A 76 -24.71 2.33 -6.98
C SER A 76 -25.28 3.13 -8.17
N LYS A 77 -24.54 4.09 -8.72
CA LYS A 77 -25.03 4.97 -9.80
C LYS A 77 -25.37 4.15 -11.07
N PRO A 78 -26.61 4.20 -11.57
CA PRO A 78 -26.96 3.60 -12.86
C PRO A 78 -26.14 4.25 -13.98
N GLY A 79 -25.36 3.46 -14.72
CA GLY A 79 -24.47 3.95 -15.78
C GLY A 79 -23.04 4.28 -15.35
N ALA A 80 -22.65 4.02 -14.09
CA ALA A 80 -21.24 3.91 -13.72
C ALA A 80 -20.55 2.89 -14.65
N LYS A 81 -19.49 3.31 -15.34
CA LYS A 81 -18.82 2.49 -16.36
C LYS A 81 -17.80 1.59 -15.68
N VAL A 82 -18.09 0.29 -15.57
CA VAL A 82 -17.28 -0.98 -15.64
C VAL A 82 -15.73 -0.94 -15.51
N ARG A 83 -15.09 0.13 -15.06
CA ARG A 83 -13.67 0.31 -14.68
C ARG A 83 -13.58 0.95 -13.29
N ASP A 84 -14.62 0.77 -12.48
CA ASP A 84 -14.92 1.64 -11.34
C ASP A 84 -14.06 1.37 -10.10
N ILE A 85 -13.20 0.34 -10.09
CA ILE A 85 -12.40 -0.02 -8.93
C ILE A 85 -10.97 -0.33 -9.35
N ILE A 86 -10.02 0.41 -8.78
CA ILE A 86 -8.58 0.18 -8.97
C ILE A 86 -7.98 -0.22 -7.62
N GLY A 87 -7.40 -1.41 -7.56
CA GLY A 87 -6.53 -1.81 -6.45
C GLY A 87 -5.09 -1.35 -6.70
N LEU A 88 -4.40 -0.92 -5.64
CA LEU A 88 -3.01 -0.53 -5.70
C LEU A 88 -2.25 -1.19 -4.56
N ASP A 89 -1.14 -1.87 -4.89
CA ASP A 89 -0.21 -2.42 -3.91
C ASP A 89 1.20 -2.40 -4.49
N ILE A 90 2.22 -2.38 -3.63
CA ILE A 90 3.62 -2.47 -4.06
C ILE A 90 4.00 -3.90 -4.46
N SER A 91 3.29 -4.90 -3.93
CA SER A 91 3.38 -6.29 -4.35
C SER A 91 2.65 -6.52 -5.67
N PRO A 92 3.15 -7.39 -6.55
CA PRO A 92 2.46 -7.78 -7.78
C PRO A 92 1.30 -8.76 -7.55
N HIS A 93 0.94 -9.06 -6.29
CA HIS A 93 -0.07 -10.06 -5.95
C HIS A 93 -1.48 -9.56 -6.23
N GLN A 94 -2.07 -10.09 -7.29
CA GLN A 94 -3.46 -9.87 -7.63
C GLN A 94 -4.35 -10.96 -7.00
N PRO A 95 -5.66 -10.69 -6.81
CA PRO A 95 -6.61 -11.73 -6.44
C PRO A 95 -6.56 -12.88 -7.46
N THR A 96 -6.23 -14.09 -7.01
CA THR A 96 -6.04 -15.26 -7.89
C THR A 96 -7.34 -16.00 -8.21
N THR A 97 -8.37 -15.85 -7.37
CA THR A 97 -9.57 -16.72 -7.43
C THR A 97 -10.78 -16.05 -8.09
N ILE A 98 -11.06 -14.77 -7.79
CA ILE A 98 -12.22 -14.05 -8.35
C ILE A 98 -11.86 -12.58 -8.52
N LYS A 99 -11.65 -12.15 -9.77
CA LYS A 99 -11.45 -10.75 -10.14
C LYS A 99 -12.71 -10.23 -10.85
N PRO A 100 -13.46 -9.29 -10.27
CA PRO A 100 -14.59 -8.66 -10.95
C PRO A 100 -14.14 -8.05 -12.28
N LYS A 101 -15.01 -8.07 -13.30
CA LYS A 101 -14.70 -7.50 -14.63
C LYS A 101 -14.39 -6.00 -14.59
N ASN A 102 -14.83 -5.33 -13.53
CA ASN A 102 -14.65 -3.90 -13.29
C ASN A 102 -13.53 -3.57 -12.29
N PHE A 103 -12.65 -4.53 -12.02
CA PHE A 103 -11.49 -4.35 -11.15
C PHE A 103 -10.20 -4.37 -11.98
N ASP A 104 -9.38 -3.34 -11.82
CA ASP A 104 -7.99 -3.32 -12.30
C ASP A 104 -7.03 -3.20 -11.12
N PHE A 105 -5.78 -3.61 -11.35
CA PHE A 105 -4.73 -3.58 -10.33
C PHE A 105 -3.50 -2.87 -10.87
N VAL A 106 -2.97 -1.94 -10.08
CA VAL A 106 -1.77 -1.16 -10.40
C VAL A 106 -0.70 -1.45 -9.35
N LYS A 107 0.46 -1.93 -9.80
CA LYS A 107 1.62 -2.06 -8.93
C LYS A 107 2.25 -0.67 -8.74
N SER A 108 2.20 -0.12 -7.53
CA SER A 108 2.80 1.18 -7.21
C SER A 108 3.08 1.32 -5.72
N ASN A 109 4.04 2.18 -5.37
CA ASN A 109 4.32 2.56 -4.00
C ASN A 109 3.60 3.88 -3.67
N VAL A 110 2.73 3.89 -2.68
CA VAL A 110 2.01 5.10 -2.25
C VAL A 110 2.95 6.19 -1.71
N GLU A 111 4.14 5.82 -1.22
CA GLU A 111 5.14 6.77 -0.73
C GLU A 111 5.93 7.49 -1.83
N GLU A 112 5.77 7.06 -3.08
CA GLU A 112 6.47 7.58 -4.27
C GLU A 112 5.54 8.37 -5.21
N GLY A 113 4.26 8.45 -4.87
CA GLY A 113 3.25 9.13 -5.66
C GLY A 113 2.28 8.17 -6.34
N LEU A 114 1.04 8.62 -6.47
CA LEU A 114 -0.01 7.84 -7.10
C LEU A 114 0.00 8.08 -8.62
N PRO A 115 -0.02 7.02 -9.45
CA PRO A 115 0.07 7.12 -10.91
C PRO A 115 -1.29 7.48 -11.53
N PHE A 116 -1.97 8.46 -10.93
CA PHE A 116 -3.28 8.93 -11.34
C PHE A 116 -3.30 10.45 -11.40
N ASP A 117 -4.08 10.98 -12.34
CA ASP A 117 -4.31 12.41 -12.46
C ASP A 117 -5.06 12.97 -11.24
N ASP A 118 -4.98 14.28 -11.06
CA ASP A 118 -5.74 14.99 -10.05
C ASP A 118 -7.25 14.81 -10.30
N ASN A 119 -8.04 14.73 -9.22
CA ASN A 119 -9.50 14.64 -9.31
C ASN A 119 -10.02 13.45 -10.15
N ASN A 120 -9.37 12.29 -10.07
CA ASN A 120 -9.72 11.11 -10.85
C ASN A 120 -10.78 10.21 -10.17
N PHE A 121 -10.80 10.15 -8.83
CA PHE A 121 -11.65 9.23 -8.08
C PHE A 121 -12.76 9.93 -7.28
N ASP A 122 -13.93 9.32 -7.25
CA ASP A 122 -15.04 9.75 -6.38
C ASP A 122 -14.88 9.23 -4.94
N PHE A 123 -14.13 8.13 -4.76
CA PHE A 123 -13.89 7.50 -3.47
C PHE A 123 -12.50 6.85 -3.45
N VAL A 124 -11.75 7.10 -2.37
CA VAL A 124 -10.46 6.47 -2.08
C VAL A 124 -10.56 5.78 -0.74
N PHE A 125 -10.22 4.49 -0.73
CA PHE A 125 -10.24 3.65 0.45
C PHE A 125 -8.84 3.06 0.69
N GLN A 126 -8.27 3.33 1.86
CA GLN A 126 -7.01 2.73 2.28
C GLN A 126 -7.23 1.98 3.59
N ARG A 127 -6.75 0.74 3.65
CA ARG A 127 -6.88 -0.10 4.83
C ARG A 127 -5.56 -0.76 5.26
N LEU A 128 -5.24 -0.75 6.55
CA LEU A 128 -4.16 -1.48 7.21
C LEU A 128 -2.72 -1.10 6.78
N LEU A 129 -2.47 0.14 6.38
CA LEU A 129 -1.12 0.63 6.03
C LEU A 129 -0.39 1.38 7.17
N VAL A 130 -0.91 1.41 8.40
CA VAL A 130 -0.26 2.06 9.55
C VAL A 130 1.18 1.56 9.80
N ILE A 131 1.42 0.27 9.59
CA ILE A 131 2.74 -0.37 9.69
C ILE A 131 3.53 -0.39 8.37
N GLY A 132 2.96 0.18 7.31
CA GLY A 132 3.55 0.18 5.96
C GLY A 132 4.04 1.54 5.50
N ILE A 133 3.72 2.62 6.22
CA ILE A 133 4.07 4.01 5.87
C ILE A 133 4.81 4.67 7.04
N THR A 134 5.93 5.34 6.76
CA THR A 134 6.66 6.06 7.81
C THR A 134 5.96 7.33 8.28
N LYS A 135 6.24 7.71 9.52
CA LYS A 135 5.82 8.98 10.14
C LYS A 135 6.03 10.19 9.24
N GLU A 136 7.19 10.28 8.61
CA GLU A 136 7.58 11.41 7.75
C GLU A 136 6.81 11.42 6.42
N LYS A 137 6.33 10.26 5.98
CA LYS A 137 5.64 10.07 4.70
C LYS A 137 4.13 10.24 4.79
N TRP A 138 3.53 10.11 5.97
CA TRP A 138 2.09 10.30 6.17
C TRP A 138 1.53 11.62 5.59
N PRO A 139 2.14 12.81 5.81
CA PRO A 139 1.65 14.04 5.21
C PRO A 139 1.64 14.00 3.69
N TYR A 140 2.70 13.45 3.08
CA TYR A 140 2.81 13.29 1.63
C TYR A 140 1.76 12.31 1.09
N VAL A 141 1.60 11.16 1.73
CA VAL A 141 0.62 10.14 1.33
C VAL A 141 -0.80 10.69 1.42
N VAL A 142 -1.16 11.37 2.51
CA VAL A 142 -2.50 11.99 2.63
C VAL A 142 -2.72 13.03 1.54
N ASN A 143 -1.71 13.86 1.22
CA ASN A 143 -1.80 14.80 0.11
C ASN A 143 -2.04 14.11 -1.23
N GLU A 144 -1.34 13.00 -1.51
CA GLU A 144 -1.54 12.23 -2.75
C GLU A 144 -2.95 11.62 -2.82
N LEU A 145 -3.46 11.06 -1.71
CA LEU A 145 -4.81 10.50 -1.64
C LEU A 145 -5.89 11.58 -1.85
N VAL A 146 -5.67 12.79 -1.31
CA VAL A 146 -6.57 13.94 -1.51
C VAL A 146 -6.46 14.49 -2.93
N ARG A 147 -5.25 14.58 -3.50
CA ARG A 147 -5.01 15.08 -4.86
C ARG A 147 -5.80 14.30 -5.91
N VAL A 148 -5.81 12.97 -5.79
CA VAL A 148 -6.51 12.11 -6.75
C VAL A 148 -8.03 12.06 -6.53
N LEU A 149 -8.55 12.63 -5.43
CA LEU A 149 -9.98 12.72 -5.17
C LEU A 149 -10.61 13.91 -5.90
N LYS A 150 -11.78 13.69 -6.49
CA LYS A 150 -12.62 14.76 -7.05
C LYS A 150 -13.08 15.70 -5.94
N PRO A 151 -13.41 16.97 -6.25
CA PRO A 151 -14.06 17.85 -5.29
C PRO A 151 -15.37 17.22 -4.80
N GLY A 152 -15.51 17.08 -3.47
CA GLY A 152 -16.65 16.38 -2.85
C GLY A 152 -16.55 14.86 -2.82
N GLY A 153 -15.42 14.28 -3.24
CA GLY A 153 -15.12 12.86 -3.10
C GLY A 153 -14.86 12.47 -1.65
N PHE A 154 -14.86 11.16 -1.40
CA PHE A 154 -14.72 10.59 -0.05
C PHE A 154 -13.34 9.95 0.13
N LEU A 155 -12.66 10.27 1.23
CA LEU A 155 -11.46 9.59 1.69
C LEU A 155 -11.81 8.77 2.93
N GLU A 156 -11.64 7.45 2.86
CA GLU A 156 -11.78 6.57 4.02
C GLU A 156 -10.47 5.83 4.30
N LEU A 157 -9.97 6.01 5.53
CA LEU A 157 -8.72 5.42 5.99
C LEU A 157 -9.00 4.49 7.20
N TYR A 158 -8.45 3.28 7.18
CA TYR A 158 -8.56 2.28 8.27
C TYR A 158 -7.21 1.57 8.51
N PRO A 159 -6.91 0.99 9.70
CA PRO A 159 -7.47 1.27 11.01
C PRO A 159 -6.86 2.55 11.56
N PHE A 160 -7.68 3.56 11.77
CA PHE A 160 -7.30 4.78 12.49
C PHE A 160 -8.01 4.84 13.86
N THR A 161 -8.59 3.73 14.31
CA THR A 161 -9.22 3.61 15.63
C THR A 161 -8.21 3.24 16.70
N TYR A 162 -8.25 3.99 17.81
CA TYR A 162 -7.56 3.80 19.09
C TYR A 162 -7.47 2.32 19.50
N ILE A 163 -6.38 1.62 19.18
CA ILE A 163 -6.07 0.35 19.85
C ILE A 163 -5.11 0.68 20.98
N LYS A 164 -5.67 1.03 22.14
CA LYS A 164 -4.89 1.06 23.38
C LYS A 164 -4.61 -0.39 23.76
N PHE A 165 -3.51 -0.96 23.26
CA PHE A 165 -2.97 -2.22 23.77
C PHE A 165 -2.37 -1.95 25.16
N HIS A 166 -3.21 -1.73 26.17
CA HIS A 166 -2.77 -1.69 27.56
C HIS A 166 -2.43 -3.11 28.01
N SER A 167 -1.22 -3.56 27.67
CA SER A 167 -0.31 -4.43 28.46
C SER A 167 0.35 -5.59 27.69
N ILE A 168 -0.11 -5.98 26.49
CA ILE A 168 0.34 -7.25 25.88
C ILE A 168 1.27 -7.11 24.67
N TYR A 169 1.43 -5.92 24.08
CA TYR A 169 2.23 -5.69 22.85
C TYR A 169 3.11 -4.43 22.91
N HIS A 170 3.53 -4.02 24.12
CA HIS A 170 4.23 -2.75 24.31
C HIS A 170 5.60 -2.74 23.64
N GLU A 171 6.32 -3.86 23.70
CA GLU A 171 7.67 -3.97 23.14
C GLU A 171 7.63 -3.94 21.61
N GLU A 172 6.69 -4.64 20.97
CA GLU A 172 6.54 -4.59 19.52
C GLU A 172 6.15 -3.20 19.03
N TYR A 173 5.31 -2.49 19.80
CA TYR A 173 4.92 -1.11 19.50
C TYR A 173 6.12 -0.17 19.53
N GLU A 174 6.94 -0.21 20.60
CA GLU A 174 8.16 0.60 20.69
C GLU A 174 9.14 0.29 19.56
N ILE A 175 9.29 -0.99 19.19
CA ILE A 175 10.14 -1.40 18.07
C ILE A 175 9.62 -0.81 16.76
N LEU A 176 8.31 -0.87 16.51
CA LEU A 176 7.71 -0.35 15.28
C LEU A 176 7.78 1.19 15.21
N GLU A 177 7.63 1.88 16.34
CA GLU A 177 7.86 3.33 16.43
C GLU A 177 9.31 3.70 16.17
N GLN A 178 10.28 2.99 16.79
CA GLN A 178 11.71 3.16 16.52
C GLN A 178 12.07 2.89 15.05
N GLN A 179 11.29 2.03 14.38
CA GLN A 179 11.45 1.73 12.96
C GLN A 179 10.76 2.74 12.02
N GLY A 180 9.98 3.67 12.58
CA GLY A 180 9.39 4.81 11.88
C GLY A 180 7.87 4.76 11.72
N SER A 181 7.16 3.78 12.30
CA SER A 181 5.69 3.73 12.25
C SER A 181 5.09 4.87 13.11
N ASP A 182 4.01 5.50 12.63
CA ASP A 182 3.26 6.51 13.40
C ASP A 182 1.85 6.02 13.67
N PHE A 183 1.64 5.45 14.87
CA PHE A 183 0.34 4.98 15.31
C PHE A 183 -0.58 6.11 15.80
N ASP A 184 -0.04 7.32 15.99
CA ASP A 184 -0.80 8.54 16.29
C ASP A 184 -1.10 9.37 15.04
N SER A 185 -0.76 8.87 13.84
CA SER A 185 -1.00 9.55 12.56
C SER A 185 -2.46 9.95 12.37
N TYR A 186 -3.41 9.22 12.95
CA TYR A 186 -4.85 9.56 12.93
C TYR A 186 -5.17 10.90 13.59
N GLN A 187 -4.48 11.27 14.67
CA GLN A 187 -4.74 12.52 15.40
C GLN A 187 -4.39 13.75 14.55
N LYS A 188 -3.49 13.56 13.57
CA LYS A 188 -2.98 14.60 12.68
C LYS A 188 -3.70 14.62 11.34
N LEU A 189 -4.62 13.69 11.08
CA LEU A 189 -5.29 13.58 9.79
C LEU A 189 -6.07 14.86 9.44
N GLU A 190 -6.77 15.45 10.42
CA GLU A 190 -7.47 16.72 10.19
C GLU A 190 -6.50 17.86 9.86
N GLU A 191 -5.32 17.88 10.49
CA GLU A 191 -4.27 18.86 10.19
C GLU A 191 -3.76 18.69 8.75
N TYR A 192 -3.48 17.44 8.34
CA TYR A 192 -3.04 17.13 6.99
C TYR A 192 -4.07 17.55 5.93
N CYS A 193 -5.37 17.30 6.17
CA CYS A 193 -6.44 17.73 5.27
C CYS A 193 -6.64 19.25 5.23
N ARG A 194 -6.52 19.95 6.36
CA ARG A 194 -6.65 21.43 6.43
C ARG A 194 -5.58 22.14 5.62
N ASN A 195 -4.35 21.62 5.61
CA ASN A 195 -3.25 22.19 4.82
C ASN A 195 -3.49 22.16 3.30
N GLN A 196 -4.50 21.40 2.84
CA GLN A 196 -4.94 21.33 1.43
C GLN A 196 -6.26 22.08 1.16
N GLY A 197 -6.83 22.77 2.16
CA GLY A 197 -8.14 23.42 2.00
C GLY A 197 -9.33 22.44 1.92
N THR A 198 -9.15 21.19 2.35
CA THR A 198 -10.22 20.19 2.42
C THR A 198 -10.81 20.08 3.83
N GLU A 199 -12.14 20.06 3.96
CA GLU A 199 -12.82 19.83 5.23
C GLU A 199 -12.90 18.32 5.54
N SER A 200 -12.24 17.86 6.60
CA SER A 200 -12.43 16.50 7.10
C SER A 200 -13.75 16.41 7.86
N LYS A 201 -14.71 15.62 7.36
CA LYS A 201 -15.87 15.20 8.18
C LYS A 201 -15.53 13.87 8.84
N THR A 202 -15.07 13.92 10.08
CA THR A 202 -14.95 12.72 10.91
C THR A 202 -16.35 12.16 11.15
N ALA A 203 -16.62 10.97 10.64
CA ALA A 203 -17.84 10.24 10.99
C ALA A 203 -17.76 9.90 12.48
N LYS A 204 -18.56 10.60 13.31
CA LYS A 204 -18.76 10.19 14.70
C LYS A 204 -19.51 8.85 14.67
N SER A 205 -18.85 7.80 15.12
CA SER A 205 -19.46 6.50 15.43
C SER A 205 -20.46 6.62 16.57
#